data_AF-A0A5P9HQJ6-F1
#
_entry.id   AF-A0A5P9HQJ6-F1
#
_cell.length_a   1.000
_cell.length_b   1.000
_cell.length_c   1.000
_cell.angle_alpha   90.00
_cell.angle_beta   90.00
_cell.angle_gamma   90.00
#
_symmetry.space_group_name_H-M   'P 1'
#
loop_
_entity.id
_entity.type
_entity.pdbx_description
1 polymer ?
#
loop_
_entity_poly.entity_id
_entity_poly.type
_entity_poly.pdbx_seq_one_letter_code
_entity_poly.pdbx_strand_id
1 'polypeptide(L)'
;MNLEIGFMPHKWISDIPDAGGYFPFAVDGKKEYIVDVTFNDVDPLEFVSNWMNEINQFPIYALVEVFDFGQEEFEQECKTNTIEFEKTKIEKEYYYKAIIQNYKQFRVIFPYAYGNGSMNNLALWSLKKDVFSFGERDFKTLFRMKKINTPIVTLHENDGVFWVGFDGINVVVITNDSQFSTIANISKKLPPTTDFIISEFED
;
A
#
# COMPACT_ATOMS: atom_id res chain seq x y z
N MET A 1 6.74 1.73 22.03
CA MET A 1 5.94 1.88 20.80
C MET A 1 6.13 0.57 20.08
N ASN A 2 5.16 -0.35 20.14
CA ASN A 2 5.37 -1.71 19.67
C ASN A 2 4.67 -1.93 18.34
N LEU A 3 5.44 -2.31 17.34
CA LEU A 3 4.93 -2.88 16.10
C LEU A 3 4.94 -4.40 16.19
N GLU A 4 4.06 -5.04 15.45
CA GLU A 4 4.18 -6.44 15.10
C GLU A 4 4.66 -6.55 13.65
N ILE A 5 5.70 -7.34 13.41
CA ILE A 5 6.22 -7.59 12.07
C ILE A 5 6.31 -9.09 11.84
N GLY A 6 5.70 -9.59 10.78
CA GLY A 6 5.76 -11.01 10.43
C GLY A 6 5.71 -11.25 8.92
N PHE A 7 6.17 -12.42 8.50
CA PHE A 7 6.07 -12.85 7.10
C PHE A 7 4.79 -13.64 6.90
N MET A 8 3.92 -13.14 6.02
CA MET A 8 2.67 -13.84 5.71
C MET A 8 2.95 -15.08 4.83
N PRO A 9 2.28 -16.21 5.08
CA PRO A 9 2.39 -17.39 4.23
C PRO A 9 1.82 -17.10 2.82
N HIS A 10 2.54 -17.52 1.77
CA HIS A 10 2.11 -17.34 0.37
C HIS A 10 0.69 -17.87 0.10
N LYS A 11 0.31 -18.96 0.78
CA LYS A 11 -1.02 -19.59 0.67
C LYS A 11 -2.18 -18.68 1.07
N TRP A 12 -1.94 -17.60 1.81
CA TRP A 12 -2.97 -16.64 2.20
C TRP A 12 -3.21 -15.57 1.12
N ILE A 13 -2.34 -15.48 0.12
CA ILE A 13 -2.53 -14.63 -1.05
C ILE A 13 -3.20 -15.44 -2.15
N SER A 14 -4.39 -15.01 -2.54
CA SER A 14 -5.04 -15.50 -3.75
C SER A 14 -4.46 -14.77 -4.97
N ASP A 15 -4.18 -15.51 -6.04
CA ASP A 15 -3.85 -14.90 -7.34
C ASP A 15 -5.05 -14.19 -7.99
N ILE A 16 -6.26 -14.53 -7.53
CA ILE A 16 -7.50 -13.89 -7.93
C ILE A 16 -7.89 -12.87 -6.84
N PRO A 17 -8.01 -11.57 -7.17
CA PRO A 17 -8.45 -10.56 -6.21
C PRO A 17 -9.83 -10.89 -5.62
N ASP A 18 -10.03 -10.55 -4.35
CA ASP A 18 -11.25 -10.84 -3.60
C ASP A 18 -11.66 -9.62 -2.79
N ALA A 19 -12.89 -9.12 -3.00
CA ALA A 19 -13.40 -7.94 -2.30
C ALA A 19 -13.56 -8.16 -0.79
N GLY A 20 -13.66 -9.42 -0.34
CA GLY A 20 -13.71 -9.76 1.08
C GLY A 20 -12.48 -10.55 1.55
N GLY A 21 -11.46 -10.70 0.70
CA GLY A 21 -10.23 -11.42 1.02
C GLY A 21 -9.06 -10.48 1.32
N TYR A 22 -7.86 -11.03 1.48
CA TYR A 22 -6.69 -10.26 1.90
C TYR A 22 -6.18 -9.22 0.88
N PHE A 23 -6.61 -9.22 -0.38
CA PHE A 23 -6.11 -8.27 -1.39
C PHE A 23 -7.20 -7.88 -2.41
N PRO A 24 -7.75 -6.65 -2.36
CA PRO A 24 -8.79 -6.19 -3.29
C PRO A 24 -8.23 -5.73 -4.65
N PHE A 25 -7.00 -6.11 -5.00
CA PHE A 25 -6.31 -5.73 -6.24
C PHE A 25 -5.51 -6.92 -6.81
N ALA A 26 -5.22 -6.87 -8.10
CA ALA A 26 -4.42 -7.91 -8.77
C ALA A 26 -2.93 -7.64 -8.60
N VAL A 27 -2.14 -8.70 -8.46
CA VAL A 27 -0.68 -8.64 -8.39
C VAL A 27 -0.10 -9.60 -9.42
N ASP A 28 0.49 -9.02 -10.47
CA ASP A 28 1.21 -9.73 -11.53
C ASP A 28 2.71 -9.77 -11.20
N GLY A 29 3.35 -10.90 -11.54
CA GLY A 29 4.77 -11.13 -11.26
C GLY A 29 5.04 -11.93 -9.99
N LYS A 30 6.31 -11.95 -9.56
CA LYS A 30 6.71 -12.63 -8.33
C LYS A 30 6.33 -11.80 -7.10
N LYS A 31 6.12 -12.50 -5.99
CA LYS A 31 5.77 -11.94 -4.68
C LYS A 31 6.73 -12.56 -3.66
N GLU A 32 8.04 -12.34 -3.78
CA GLU A 32 9.02 -13.14 -3.01
C GLU A 32 8.87 -12.99 -1.48
N TYR A 33 8.56 -11.78 -1.03
CA TYR A 33 8.35 -11.45 0.38
C TYR A 33 7.01 -10.75 0.57
N ILE A 34 6.25 -11.21 1.56
CA ILE A 34 5.00 -10.58 2.01
C ILE A 34 5.16 -10.32 3.50
N VAL A 35 5.22 -9.05 3.87
CA VAL A 35 5.49 -8.62 5.23
C VAL A 35 4.26 -7.90 5.75
N ASP A 36 3.72 -8.39 6.86
CA ASP A 36 2.71 -7.70 7.64
C ASP A 36 3.41 -6.79 8.66
N VAL A 37 3.00 -5.52 8.72
CA VAL A 37 3.43 -4.55 9.74
C VAL A 37 2.20 -4.02 10.44
N THR A 38 1.88 -4.58 11.60
CA THR A 38 0.70 -4.24 12.41
C THR A 38 1.02 -3.17 13.46
N PHE A 39 0.12 -2.19 13.60
CA PHE A 39 0.25 -1.06 14.50
C PHE A 39 -0.53 -1.33 15.81
N ASN A 40 0.18 -1.64 16.91
CA ASN A 40 -0.47 -1.86 18.21
C ASN A 40 -0.58 -0.56 19.03
N ASP A 41 0.57 0.07 19.30
CA ASP A 41 0.67 1.28 20.13
C ASP A 41 1.52 2.36 19.43
N VAL A 42 1.26 2.54 18.14
CA VAL A 42 2.02 3.44 17.27
C VAL A 42 1.05 4.24 16.41
N ASP A 43 1.23 5.55 16.30
CA ASP A 43 0.50 6.37 15.33
C ASP A 43 0.96 6.00 13.91
N PRO A 44 0.09 5.40 13.07
CA PRO A 44 0.48 4.98 11.73
C PRO A 44 0.91 6.14 10.83
N LEU A 45 0.33 7.33 11.03
CA LEU A 45 0.65 8.52 10.24
C LEU A 45 2.08 8.98 10.49
N GLU A 46 2.47 9.06 11.76
CA GLU A 46 3.83 9.42 12.15
C GLU A 46 4.83 8.33 11.75
N PHE A 47 4.52 7.07 12.10
CA PHE A 47 5.44 5.96 11.88
C PHE A 47 5.71 5.72 10.40
N VAL A 48 4.69 5.57 9.55
CA VAL A 48 4.90 5.26 8.13
C VAL A 48 5.58 6.44 7.43
N SER A 49 5.25 7.68 7.79
CA SER A 49 5.95 8.86 7.27
C SER A 49 7.44 8.80 7.59
N ASN A 50 7.79 8.55 8.85
CA ASN A 50 9.19 8.46 9.27
C ASN A 50 9.87 7.24 8.65
N TRP A 51 9.16 6.12 8.48
CA TRP A 51 9.68 4.93 7.83
C TRP A 51 10.02 5.17 6.36
N MET A 52 9.14 5.84 5.62
CA MET A 52 9.43 6.23 4.23
C MET A 52 10.59 7.23 4.14
N ASN A 53 10.76 8.09 5.14
CA ASN A 53 11.92 8.99 5.23
C ASN A 53 13.23 8.22 5.45
N GLU A 54 13.25 7.20 6.32
CA GLU A 54 14.43 6.35 6.55
C GLU A 54 14.77 5.46 5.35
N ILE A 55 13.74 4.93 4.68
CA ILE A 55 13.93 4.18 3.43
C ILE A 55 14.50 5.11 2.35
N ASN A 56 14.04 6.37 2.28
CA ASN A 56 14.52 7.41 1.37
C ASN A 56 14.58 6.98 -0.11
N GLN A 57 13.49 6.38 -0.60
CA GLN A 57 13.38 5.88 -1.96
C GLN A 57 12.28 6.60 -2.75
N PHE A 58 12.52 7.89 -3.02
CA PHE A 58 11.67 8.71 -3.88
C PHE A 58 12.10 8.61 -5.37
N PRO A 59 11.19 8.88 -6.33
CA PRO A 59 9.78 9.22 -6.13
C PRO A 59 8.97 8.04 -5.59
N ILE A 60 7.97 8.33 -4.77
CA ILE A 60 6.93 7.37 -4.36
C ILE A 60 5.75 7.56 -5.30
N TYR A 61 5.24 6.47 -5.86
CA TYR A 61 3.99 6.49 -6.62
C TYR A 61 2.90 5.99 -5.70
N ALA A 62 1.86 6.80 -5.46
CA ALA A 62 0.73 6.42 -4.64
C ALA A 62 -0.51 6.23 -5.52
N LEU A 63 -1.22 5.11 -5.36
CA LEU A 63 -2.52 4.87 -5.98
C LEU A 63 -3.57 4.80 -4.87
N VAL A 64 -4.46 5.80 -4.82
CA VAL A 64 -5.46 5.95 -3.76
C VAL A 64 -6.85 6.06 -4.37
N GLU A 65 -7.77 5.23 -3.90
CA GLU A 65 -9.19 5.37 -4.13
C GLU A 65 -9.76 6.39 -3.13
N VAL A 66 -10.36 7.45 -3.65
CA VAL A 66 -10.82 8.60 -2.87
C VAL A 66 -12.33 8.71 -2.99
N PHE A 67 -13.03 8.78 -1.85
CA PHE A 67 -14.47 8.99 -1.81
C PHE A 67 -14.90 10.26 -2.55
N ASP A 68 -16.11 10.24 -3.12
CA ASP A 68 -16.72 11.37 -3.83
C ASP A 68 -16.60 12.72 -3.11
N PHE A 69 -16.85 12.74 -1.80
CA PHE A 69 -16.80 13.96 -1.00
C PHE A 69 -15.38 14.45 -0.68
N GLY A 70 -14.36 13.59 -0.80
CA GLY A 70 -12.97 13.91 -0.48
C GLY A 70 -12.11 14.31 -1.68
N GLN A 71 -12.64 14.18 -2.91
CA GLN A 71 -11.89 14.42 -4.14
C GLN A 71 -11.39 15.86 -4.27
N GLU A 72 -12.26 16.85 -4.01
CA GLU A 72 -11.89 18.26 -4.16
C GLU A 72 -10.77 18.67 -3.19
N GLU A 73 -10.84 18.17 -1.95
CA GLU A 73 -9.81 18.41 -0.94
C GLU A 73 -8.47 17.76 -1.33
N PHE A 74 -8.50 16.49 -1.74
CA PHE A 74 -7.30 15.77 -2.18
C PHE A 74 -6.62 16.47 -3.37
N GLU A 75 -7.40 16.86 -4.38
CA GLU A 75 -6.89 17.58 -5.55
C GLU A 75 -6.31 18.95 -5.17
N GLN A 76 -6.93 19.65 -4.21
CA GLN A 76 -6.45 20.94 -3.74
C GLN A 76 -5.12 20.81 -2.98
N GLU A 77 -4.97 19.77 -2.13
CA GLU A 77 -3.70 19.49 -1.46
C GLU A 77 -2.59 19.15 -2.45
N CYS A 78 -2.89 18.33 -3.46
CA CYS A 78 -1.92 18.03 -4.52
C CYS A 78 -1.47 19.31 -5.25
N LYS A 79 -2.42 20.17 -5.66
CA LYS A 79 -2.11 21.44 -6.34
C LYS A 79 -1.28 22.37 -5.45
N THR A 80 -1.68 22.52 -4.18
CA THR A 80 -1.01 23.40 -3.21
C THR A 80 0.43 22.95 -2.95
N ASN A 81 0.68 21.64 -2.92
CA ASN A 81 2.00 21.07 -2.63
C ASN A 81 2.79 20.68 -3.89
N THR A 82 2.31 21.08 -5.07
CA THR A 82 2.95 20.79 -6.38
C THR A 82 3.20 19.29 -6.58
N ILE A 83 2.19 18.48 -6.29
CA ILE A 83 2.19 17.03 -6.45
C ILE A 83 1.47 16.72 -7.76
N GLU A 84 2.18 16.08 -8.69
CA GLU A 84 1.60 15.61 -9.94
C GLU A 84 0.65 14.45 -9.65
N PHE A 85 -0.53 14.46 -10.27
CA PHE A 85 -1.48 13.36 -10.14
C PHE A 85 -2.30 13.13 -11.40
N GLU A 86 -2.72 11.88 -11.58
CA GLU A 86 -3.68 11.46 -12.60
C GLU A 86 -4.95 10.96 -11.94
N LYS A 87 -6.11 11.36 -12.46
CA LYS A 87 -7.42 10.92 -12.00
C LYS A 87 -8.02 9.91 -12.98
N THR A 88 -8.40 8.74 -12.49
CA THR A 88 -9.07 7.69 -13.26
C THR A 88 -10.38 7.33 -12.59
N LYS A 89 -11.48 7.33 -13.35
CA LYS A 89 -12.77 6.85 -12.86
C LYS A 89 -13.03 5.45 -13.40
N ILE A 90 -13.33 4.50 -12.52
CA ILE A 90 -13.73 3.13 -12.89
C ILE A 90 -15.07 2.85 -12.22
N GLU A 91 -16.08 2.61 -13.05
CA GLU A 91 -17.48 2.50 -12.60
C GLU A 91 -17.90 3.71 -11.75
N LYS A 92 -18.02 3.54 -10.43
CA LYS A 92 -18.40 4.58 -9.47
C LYS A 92 -17.21 5.11 -8.67
N GLU A 93 -16.07 4.43 -8.71
CA GLU A 93 -14.92 4.74 -7.88
C GLU A 93 -13.93 5.66 -8.60
N TYR A 94 -13.22 6.46 -7.80
CA TYR A 94 -12.26 7.44 -8.29
C TYR A 94 -10.88 7.15 -7.72
N TYR A 95 -9.96 6.81 -8.62
CA TYR A 95 -8.58 6.51 -8.31
C TYR A 95 -7.68 7.68 -8.68
N TYR A 96 -6.79 8.02 -7.78
CA TYR A 96 -5.76 9.04 -7.95
C TYR A 96 -4.40 8.38 -7.89
N LYS A 97 -3.63 8.56 -8.96
CA LYS A 97 -2.23 8.18 -9.00
C LYS A 97 -1.37 9.42 -8.81
N ALA A 98 -0.76 9.59 -7.64
CA ALA A 98 0.07 10.74 -7.29
C ALA A 98 1.56 10.40 -7.31
N ILE A 99 2.39 11.32 -7.81
CA ILE A 99 3.85 11.19 -7.84
C ILE A 99 4.45 12.08 -6.75
N ILE A 100 4.91 11.44 -5.68
CA ILE A 100 5.44 12.06 -4.48
C ILE A 100 6.97 12.13 -4.60
N GLN A 101 7.53 13.33 -4.71
CA GLN A 101 8.95 13.53 -4.99
C GLN A 101 9.84 13.55 -3.74
N ASN A 102 9.26 13.76 -2.56
CA ASN A 102 10.03 13.89 -1.32
C ASN A 102 9.17 13.66 -0.08
N TYR A 103 9.84 13.59 1.07
CA TYR A 103 9.23 13.38 2.38
C TYR A 103 8.15 14.40 2.74
N LYS A 104 8.32 15.69 2.39
CA LYS A 104 7.30 16.71 2.69
C LYS A 104 6.00 16.43 1.95
N GLN A 105 6.07 16.08 0.67
CA GLN A 105 4.91 15.69 -0.12
C GLN A 105 4.30 14.37 0.39
N PHE A 106 5.13 13.43 0.85
CA PHE A 106 4.63 12.18 1.43
C PHE A 106 3.78 12.45 2.66
N ARG A 107 4.23 13.33 3.56
CA ARG A 107 3.46 13.72 4.76
C ARG A 107 2.14 14.42 4.45
N VAL A 108 2.00 15.02 3.26
CA VAL A 108 0.74 15.61 2.80
C VAL A 108 -0.21 14.53 2.30
N ILE A 109 0.28 13.59 1.49
CA ILE A 109 -0.57 12.58 0.82
C ILE A 109 -0.91 11.40 1.72
N PHE A 110 0.03 10.97 2.57
CA PHE A 110 -0.15 9.76 3.37
C PHE A 110 -1.37 9.81 4.29
N PRO A 111 -1.71 10.94 4.96
CA PRO A 111 -2.95 11.04 5.72
C PRO A 111 -4.21 10.74 4.90
N TYR A 112 -4.27 11.16 3.63
CA TYR A 112 -5.39 10.85 2.73
C TYR A 112 -5.39 9.38 2.31
N ALA A 113 -4.21 8.83 1.99
CA ALA A 113 -4.06 7.42 1.65
C ALA A 113 -4.48 6.52 2.82
N TYR A 114 -3.96 6.79 4.01
CA TYR A 114 -4.28 6.07 5.24
C TYR A 114 -5.76 6.23 5.59
N GLY A 115 -6.31 7.45 5.61
CA GLY A 115 -7.72 7.67 5.95
C GLY A 115 -8.70 6.95 5.03
N ASN A 116 -8.47 6.96 3.71
CA ASN A 116 -9.29 6.19 2.78
C ASN A 116 -9.06 4.67 2.94
N GLY A 117 -7.81 4.24 3.08
CA GLY A 117 -7.43 2.85 3.31
C GLY A 117 -8.09 2.23 4.55
N SER A 118 -8.07 2.96 5.68
CA SER A 118 -8.74 2.57 6.91
C SER A 118 -10.26 2.49 6.80
N MET A 119 -10.84 3.16 5.80
CA MET A 119 -12.27 3.07 5.46
C MET A 119 -12.55 2.04 4.37
N ASN A 120 -11.59 1.14 4.10
CA ASN A 120 -11.64 0.03 3.17
C ASN A 120 -11.66 0.39 1.68
N ASN A 121 -11.31 1.63 1.33
CA ASN A 121 -10.93 1.99 -0.04
C ASN A 121 -9.51 1.50 -0.33
N LEU A 122 -9.17 1.32 -1.61
CA LEU A 122 -7.80 0.94 -1.97
C LEU A 122 -6.80 2.07 -1.71
N ALA A 123 -5.74 1.80 -0.96
CA ALA A 123 -4.62 2.73 -0.80
C ALA A 123 -3.28 1.98 -0.90
N LEU A 124 -2.56 2.22 -2.00
CA LEU A 124 -1.29 1.59 -2.33
C LEU A 124 -0.21 2.63 -2.55
N TRP A 125 1.05 2.27 -2.29
CA TRP A 125 2.18 3.02 -2.80
C TRP A 125 3.37 2.12 -3.12
N SER A 126 4.21 2.57 -4.06
CA SER A 126 5.42 1.89 -4.49
C SER A 126 6.60 2.85 -4.51
N LEU A 127 7.80 2.31 -4.39
CA LEU A 127 9.04 3.08 -4.30
C LEU A 127 9.72 3.14 -5.67
N LYS A 128 10.24 4.31 -6.05
CA LYS A 128 11.04 4.63 -7.25
C LYS A 128 10.41 4.37 -8.61
N LYS A 129 9.40 3.51 -8.72
CA LYS A 129 8.82 3.07 -9.99
C LYS A 129 7.31 2.97 -9.89
N ASP A 130 6.63 3.45 -10.93
CA ASP A 130 5.20 3.23 -11.11
C ASP A 130 4.95 1.77 -11.49
N VAL A 131 4.32 1.02 -10.59
CA VAL A 131 3.93 -0.39 -10.79
C VAL A 131 2.44 -0.54 -11.04
N PHE A 132 1.68 0.56 -11.15
CA PHE A 132 0.24 0.54 -11.17
C PHE A 132 -0.33 0.64 -12.58
N SER A 133 -1.35 -0.17 -12.84
CA SER A 133 -2.18 -0.08 -14.03
C SER A 133 -3.61 -0.49 -13.72
N PHE A 134 -4.50 -0.39 -14.70
CA PHE A 134 -5.87 -0.88 -14.59
C PHE A 134 -6.16 -1.82 -15.75
N GLY A 135 -6.94 -2.86 -15.48
CA GLY A 135 -7.34 -3.79 -16.52
C GLY A 135 -8.36 -4.81 -16.03
N GLU A 136 -8.99 -5.49 -16.99
CA GLU A 136 -9.96 -6.53 -16.68
C GLU A 136 -9.27 -7.73 -16.04
N ARG A 137 -9.80 -8.20 -14.90
CA ARG A 137 -9.37 -9.40 -14.19
C ARG A 137 -10.58 -10.21 -13.76
N ASP A 138 -10.40 -11.52 -13.66
CA ASP A 138 -11.33 -12.34 -12.90
C ASP A 138 -11.24 -11.92 -11.43
N PHE A 139 -12.38 -11.68 -10.83
CA PHE A 139 -12.52 -11.09 -9.51
C PHE A 139 -13.54 -11.90 -8.72
N LYS A 140 -13.15 -12.33 -7.52
CA LYS A 140 -14.02 -13.10 -6.64
C LYS A 140 -14.96 -12.16 -5.91
N THR A 141 -16.25 -12.32 -6.17
CA THR A 141 -17.34 -11.65 -5.43
C THR A 141 -18.04 -12.66 -4.55
N LEU A 142 -18.81 -12.19 -3.55
CA LEU A 142 -19.54 -13.04 -2.57
C LEU A 142 -20.28 -14.25 -3.17
N PHE A 143 -20.79 -14.15 -4.40
CA PHE A 143 -21.64 -15.19 -4.99
C PHE A 143 -21.14 -15.77 -6.32
N ARG A 144 -20.08 -15.21 -6.92
CA ARG A 144 -19.55 -15.66 -8.23
C ARG A 144 -18.22 -15.00 -8.59
N MET A 145 -17.52 -15.59 -9.55
CA MET A 145 -16.48 -14.88 -10.29
C MET A 145 -17.10 -13.91 -11.29
N LYS A 146 -16.50 -12.74 -11.44
CA LYS A 146 -16.85 -11.76 -12.47
C LYS A 146 -15.58 -11.16 -13.06
N LYS A 147 -15.69 -10.70 -14.30
CA LYS A 147 -14.68 -9.84 -14.90
C LYS A 147 -14.96 -8.40 -14.48
N ILE A 148 -14.01 -7.78 -13.81
CA ILE A 148 -14.11 -6.40 -13.31
C ILE A 148 -12.84 -5.67 -13.73
N ASN A 149 -12.95 -4.39 -14.07
CA ASN A 149 -11.79 -3.55 -14.28
C ASN A 149 -11.18 -3.21 -12.91
N THR A 150 -9.98 -3.71 -12.65
CA THR A 150 -9.38 -3.72 -11.32
C THR A 150 -8.00 -3.08 -11.36
N PRO A 151 -7.57 -2.43 -10.27
CA PRO A 151 -6.18 -2.04 -10.08
C PRO A 151 -5.24 -3.25 -10.16
N ILE A 152 -4.18 -3.13 -10.94
CA ILE A 152 -3.16 -4.17 -11.14
C ILE A 152 -1.81 -3.59 -10.71
N VAL A 153 -1.15 -4.32 -9.82
CA VAL A 153 0.25 -4.10 -9.42
C VAL A 153 1.12 -5.06 -10.21
N THR A 154 2.05 -4.56 -11.01
CA THR A 154 3.01 -5.40 -11.76
C THR A 154 4.39 -5.30 -11.12
N LEU A 155 4.82 -6.37 -10.44
CA LEU A 155 6.10 -6.41 -9.73
C LEU A 155 7.18 -7.14 -10.55
N HIS A 156 8.30 -6.46 -10.77
CA HIS A 156 9.53 -7.06 -11.30
C HIS A 156 10.58 -7.23 -10.18
N GLU A 157 11.83 -7.50 -10.54
CA GLU A 157 12.94 -7.58 -9.59
C GLU A 157 13.15 -6.25 -8.84
N ASN A 158 13.27 -6.33 -7.51
CA ASN A 158 13.42 -5.18 -6.61
C ASN A 158 12.24 -4.18 -6.58
N ASP A 159 11.12 -4.51 -7.22
CA ASP A 159 9.90 -3.72 -7.08
C ASP A 159 9.12 -4.18 -5.84
N GLY A 160 8.34 -3.28 -5.26
CA GLY A 160 7.45 -3.60 -4.14
C GLY A 160 6.30 -2.60 -4.04
N VAL A 161 5.22 -3.07 -3.43
CA VAL A 161 4.03 -2.28 -3.11
C VAL A 161 3.74 -2.39 -1.62
N PHE A 162 3.31 -1.28 -1.05
CA PHE A 162 2.80 -1.16 0.30
C PHE A 162 1.30 -0.92 0.18
N TRP A 163 0.53 -1.56 1.04
CA TRP A 163 -0.92 -1.47 1.08
C TRP A 163 -1.38 -1.16 2.49
N VAL A 164 -2.25 -0.15 2.65
CA VAL A 164 -2.98 0.04 3.91
C VAL A 164 -4.01 -1.07 3.99
N GLY A 165 -3.83 -2.01 4.92
CA GLY A 165 -4.78 -3.09 5.11
C GLY A 165 -6.12 -2.57 5.62
N PHE A 166 -7.14 -3.41 5.52
CA PHE A 166 -8.48 -3.06 5.98
C PHE A 166 -8.49 -2.59 7.43
N ASP A 167 -9.40 -1.65 7.74
CA ASP A 167 -9.50 -0.94 9.02
C ASP A 167 -8.24 -0.15 9.45
N GLY A 168 -7.18 -0.13 8.62
CA GLY A 168 -5.95 0.63 8.87
C GLY A 168 -5.05 0.07 9.96
N ILE A 169 -5.33 -1.15 10.44
CA ILE A 169 -4.60 -1.76 11.56
C ILE A 169 -3.17 -2.14 11.20
N ASN A 170 -2.88 -2.29 9.90
CA ASN A 170 -1.59 -2.74 9.40
C ASN A 170 -1.27 -2.11 8.04
N VAL A 171 0.01 -2.22 7.68
CA VAL A 171 0.49 -2.07 6.32
C VAL A 171 1.09 -3.39 5.87
N VAL A 172 0.63 -3.90 4.72
CA VAL A 172 1.20 -5.08 4.10
C VAL A 172 2.15 -4.66 2.99
N VAL A 173 3.35 -5.24 2.98
CA VAL A 173 4.37 -5.02 1.95
C VAL A 173 4.51 -6.27 1.11
N ILE A 174 4.25 -6.17 -0.20
CA ILE A 174 4.48 -7.24 -1.17
C ILE A 174 5.66 -6.82 -2.05
N THR A 175 6.76 -7.57 -2.02
CA THR A 175 8.01 -7.09 -2.62
C THR A 175 8.92 -8.21 -3.08
N ASN A 176 9.72 -7.91 -4.11
CA ASN A 176 10.85 -8.73 -4.58
C ASN A 176 12.20 -8.11 -4.19
N ASP A 177 12.21 -7.07 -3.36
CA ASP A 177 13.43 -6.43 -2.88
C ASP A 177 13.98 -7.17 -1.66
N SER A 178 15.21 -7.66 -1.79
CA SER A 178 15.95 -8.34 -0.73
C SER A 178 16.15 -7.53 0.56
N GLN A 179 15.96 -6.20 0.54
CA GLN A 179 15.95 -5.40 1.77
C GLN A 179 14.81 -5.81 2.73
N PHE A 180 13.77 -6.49 2.24
CA PHE A 180 12.66 -7.03 3.03
C PHE A 180 12.78 -8.54 3.26
N SER A 181 13.91 -9.18 2.93
CA SER A 181 14.03 -10.64 2.96
C SER A 181 14.06 -11.27 4.36
N THR A 182 14.39 -10.48 5.38
CA THR A 182 14.49 -10.93 6.77
C THR A 182 14.10 -9.81 7.73
N ILE A 183 13.62 -10.17 8.93
CA ILE A 183 13.33 -9.20 10.00
C ILE A 183 14.55 -8.32 10.31
N ALA A 184 15.75 -8.89 10.31
CA ALA A 184 16.99 -8.16 10.57
C ALA A 184 17.34 -7.13 9.47
N ASN A 185 16.88 -7.34 8.23
CA ASN A 185 17.06 -6.34 7.16
C ASN A 185 15.99 -5.25 7.26
N ILE A 186 14.73 -5.63 7.54
CA ILE A 186 13.62 -4.70 7.75
C ILE A 186 13.92 -3.76 8.92
N SER A 187 14.41 -4.28 10.05
CA SER A 187 14.67 -3.49 11.25
C SER A 187 15.72 -2.39 11.06
N LYS A 188 16.68 -2.58 10.14
CA LYS A 188 17.67 -1.54 9.77
C LYS A 188 17.06 -0.35 9.03
N LYS A 189 15.82 -0.48 8.56
CA LYS A 189 15.10 0.55 7.81
C LYS A 189 13.96 1.17 8.61
N LEU A 190 13.66 0.66 9.80
CA LEU A 190 12.66 1.28 10.67
C LEU A 190 13.18 2.61 11.23
N PRO A 191 12.29 3.55 11.57
CA PRO A 191 12.64 4.74 12.34
C PRO A 191 13.49 4.41 13.58
N PRO A 192 14.46 5.25 13.94
CA PRO A 192 15.24 5.04 15.17
C PRO A 192 14.32 4.86 16.38
N THR A 193 14.72 4.02 17.33
CA THR A 193 13.97 3.73 18.58
C THR A 193 12.61 3.03 18.39
N THR A 194 12.34 2.49 17.20
CA THR A 194 11.18 1.63 16.97
C THR A 194 11.38 0.29 17.69
N ASP A 195 10.52 0.00 18.67
CA ASP A 195 10.41 -1.33 19.25
C ASP A 195 9.44 -2.17 18.41
N PHE A 196 9.76 -3.45 18.21
CA PHE A 196 8.87 -4.37 17.51
C PHE A 196 9.00 -5.76 18.09
N ILE A 197 7.92 -6.54 17.95
CA ILE A 197 7.92 -7.97 18.20
C ILE A 197 7.69 -8.70 16.88
N ILE A 198 8.15 -9.95 16.83
CA ILE A 198 8.01 -10.79 15.64
C ILE A 198 6.69 -11.54 15.75
N SER A 199 5.85 -11.41 14.73
CA SER A 199 4.64 -12.21 14.60
C SER A 199 4.94 -13.51 13.84
N GLU A 200 4.47 -14.62 14.38
CA GLU A 200 4.55 -15.93 13.75
C GLU A 200 3.19 -16.26 13.15
N PHE A 201 3.14 -16.44 11.84
CA PHE A 201 1.95 -16.90 11.15
C PHE A 201 1.98 -18.42 11.03
N GLU A 202 0.86 -19.07 11.36
CA GLU A 202 0.76 -20.53 11.21
C GLU A 202 0.63 -20.95 9.74
N ASP A 203 1.43 -21.96 9.38
CA ASP A 203 1.51 -22.59 8.05
C ASP A 203 0.30 -23.45 7.67
#